data_AF-A0AAX1U949-F1
#
_entry.id   AF-A0AAX1U949-F1
#
_cell.length_a   1.000
_cell.length_b   1.000
_cell.length_c   1.000
_cell.angle_alpha   90.00
_cell.angle_beta   90.00
_cell.angle_gamma   90.00
#
_symmetry.space_group_name_H-M   'P 1'
#
loop_
_entity.id
_entity.type
_entity.pdbx_description
1 polymer ?
#
loop_
_entity_poly.entity_id
_entity_poly.type
_entity_poly.pdbx_seq_one_letter_code
_entity_poly.pdbx_strand_id
1 'polypeptide(L)' 'MNEGDGEANIAYYCLHKLHILPSQFLELDENEKAFVIAAIQIKAESDRKKAKEAERKARKK' A
#
# COMPACT_ATOMS: atom_id res chain seq x y z
N MET A 1 10.52 -4.75 8.91
CA MET A 1 9.60 -3.70 8.43
C MET A 1 10.35 -2.41 8.63
N ASN A 2 10.65 -1.63 7.57
CA ASN A 2 11.43 -0.41 7.76
C ASN A 2 10.58 0.57 8.58
N GLU A 3 11.20 1.02 9.65
CA GLU A 3 10.73 1.88 10.72
C GLU A 3 10.57 3.31 10.19
N GLY A 4 9.58 3.50 9.32
CA GLY A 4 9.11 4.80 8.88
C GLY A 4 7.59 4.74 8.95
N ASP A 5 6.99 5.68 9.67
CA ASP A 5 5.59 5.73 10.09
C ASP A 5 4.62 5.02 9.14
N GLY A 6 3.79 4.14 9.69
CA GLY A 6 2.81 3.36 8.93
C GLY A 6 1.94 4.24 8.02
N GLU A 7 1.68 5.48 8.44
CA GLU A 7 0.95 6.49 7.67
C GLU A 7 1.73 7.03 6.46
N ALA A 8 3.03 7.29 6.58
CA ALA A 8 3.84 7.80 5.48
C ALA A 8 3.93 6.79 4.32
N ASN A 9 4.04 5.51 4.67
CA ASN A 9 4.03 4.43 3.68
C ASN A 9 2.65 4.28 3.00
N ILE A 10 1.57 4.46 3.75
CA ILE A 10 0.21 4.42 3.21
C ILE A 10 -0.03 5.61 2.29
N ALA A 11 0.35 6.82 2.70
CA ALA A 11 0.23 8.04 1.90
C ALA A 11 1.03 7.93 0.58
N TYR A 12 2.24 7.38 0.64
CA TYR A 12 3.03 7.09 -0.55
C TYR A 12 2.33 6.08 -1.48
N TYR A 13 1.75 5.02 -0.92
CA TYR A 13 1.02 4.01 -1.70
C TYR A 13 -0.27 4.58 -2.32
N CYS A 14 -0.99 5.45 -1.61
CA CYS A 14 -2.15 6.20 -2.14
C CYS A 14 -1.77 7.05 -3.35
N LEU A 15 -0.71 7.85 -3.23
CA LEU A 15 -0.27 8.71 -4.32
C LEU A 15 0.22 7.91 -5.53
N HIS A 16 1.00 6.86 -5.30
CA HIS A 16 1.69 6.15 -6.37
C HIS A 16 0.88 5.03 -7.03
N LYS A 17 -0.06 4.40 -6.30
CA LYS A 17 -0.86 3.27 -6.81
C LYS A 17 -2.33 3.59 -6.98
N LEU A 18 -2.91 4.45 -6.14
CA LEU A 18 -4.32 4.82 -6.22
C LEU A 18 -4.53 6.16 -6.94
N HIS A 19 -3.45 6.92 -7.22
CA HIS A 19 -3.52 8.27 -7.77
C HIS A 19 -4.43 9.21 -6.95
N ILE A 20 -4.57 8.93 -5.65
CA ILE A 20 -5.33 9.77 -4.73
C ILE A 20 -4.36 10.80 -4.16
N LEU A 21 -4.69 12.08 -4.34
CA LEU A 21 -3.95 13.16 -3.72
C LEU A 21 -4.09 13.08 -2.19
N PRO A 22 -3.04 13.35 -1.41
CA PRO A 22 -3.11 13.34 0.05
C PRO A 22 -4.24 14.23 0.60
N SER A 23 -4.50 15.38 -0.05
CA SER A 23 -5.63 16.26 0.29
C SER A 23 -6.99 15.57 0.14
N GLN A 24 -7.21 14.85 -0.97
CA GLN A 24 -8.44 14.08 -1.20
C GLN A 24 -8.62 12.96 -0.16
N PHE A 25 -7.53 12.29 0.23
CA PHE A 25 -7.58 11.29 1.29
C PHE A 25 -7.91 11.91 2.65
N LEU A 26 -7.39 13.11 2.95
CA LEU A 26 -7.69 13.83 4.18
C LEU A 26 -9.14 14.35 4.24
N GLU A 27 -9.76 14.60 3.09
CA GLU A 27 -11.17 15.02 2.98
C GLU A 27 -12.16 13.84 3.14
N LEU A 28 -11.71 12.58 3.02
CA LEU A 28 -12.58 11.42 3.20
C LEU A 28 -13.14 11.31 4.63
N ASP A 29 -14.34 10.73 4.76
CA ASP A 29 -14.91 10.38 6.06
C ASP A 29 -14.04 9.33 6.78
N GLU A 30 -14.08 9.30 8.11
CA GLU A 30 -13.26 8.35 8.90
C GLU A 30 -13.50 6.89 8.51
N ASN A 31 -14.74 6.54 8.16
CA ASN A 31 -15.08 5.18 7.71
C ASN A 31 -14.43 4.84 6.36
N GLU A 32 -14.44 5.79 5.42
CA GLU A 32 -13.82 5.61 4.11
C GLU A 32 -12.29 5.58 4.21
N LYS A 33 -11.70 6.42 5.07
CA LYS A 33 -10.26 6.37 5.37
C LYS A 33 -9.87 5.00 5.92
N ALA A 34 -10.63 4.48 6.88
CA ALA A 34 -10.37 3.16 7.46
C ALA A 34 -10.46 2.05 6.39
N PHE A 35 -11.45 2.11 5.50
CA PHE A 35 -11.59 1.17 4.40
C PHE A 35 -10.39 1.23 3.43
N VAL A 36 -9.99 2.42 3.01
CA VAL A 36 -8.85 2.63 2.11
C VAL A 36 -7.56 2.13 2.76
N ILE A 37 -7.33 2.44 4.04
CA ILE A 37 -6.19 1.93 4.82
C ILE A 37 -6.18 0.40 4.83
N ALA A 38 -7.30 -0.25 5.15
CA ALA A 38 -7.41 -1.71 5.19
C ALA A 38 -7.16 -2.33 3.81
N ALA A 39 -7.72 -1.75 2.74
CA ALA A 39 -7.51 -2.19 1.36
C ALA A 39 -6.03 -2.10 0.95
N ILE A 40 -5.34 -1.02 1.34
CA ILE A 40 -3.90 -0.82 1.08
C ILE A 40 -3.07 -1.87 1.81
N GLN A 41 -3.37 -2.17 3.07
CA GLN A 41 -2.64 -3.20 3.82
C GLN A 41 -2.75 -4.57 3.15
N ILE A 42 -3.96 -4.96 2.73
CA ILE A 42 -4.20 -6.23 2.01
C ILE A 42 -3.43 -6.25 0.68
N LYS A 43 -3.49 -5.15 -0.08
CA LYS A 43 -2.79 -5.01 -1.36
C LYS A 43 -1.28 -5.09 -1.19
N ALA A 44 -0.73 -4.40 -0.19
CA ALA A 44 0.69 -4.37 0.10
C ALA A 44 1.21 -5.77 0.50
N GLU A 45 0.44 -6.54 1.27
CA GLU A 45 0.79 -7.93 1.57
C GLU A 45 0.79 -8.80 0.32
N SER A 46 -0.25 -8.70 -0.51
CA SER A 46 -0.37 -9.46 -1.77
C SER A 46 0.79 -9.16 -2.72
N ASP A 47 1.13 -7.88 -2.89
CA ASP A 47 2.24 -7.44 -3.75
C ASP A 47 3.59 -7.93 -3.21
N ARG A 48 3.81 -7.90 -1.89
CA ARG A 48 5.02 -8.48 -1.28
C ARG A 48 5.12 -9.98 -1.52
N LYS A 49 4.01 -10.72 -1.43
CA LYS A 49 3.98 -12.16 -1.73
C LYS A 49 4.32 -12.41 -3.21
N LYS A 50 3.67 -11.70 -4.14
CA LYS A 50 3.94 -11.80 -5.58
C LYS A 50 5.38 -11.44 -5.95
N ALA A 51 5.95 -10.39 -5.33
CA ALA A 51 7.35 -10.01 -5.56
C ALA A 51 8.31 -11.11 -5.11
N LYS A 52 8.08 -11.71 -3.94
CA LYS A 52 8.88 -12.85 -3.46
C LYS A 52 8.76 -14.08 -4.36
N GLU A 53 7.56 -14.36 -4.87
CA GLU A 53 7.34 -15.46 -5.83
C GLU A 53 8.03 -15.20 -7.17
N ALA A 54 7.95 -13.97 -7.69
CA ALA A 54 8.63 -13.58 -8.92
C ALA A 54 10.15 -13.68 -8.78
N GLU A 55 10.71 -13.22 -7.66
CA GLU A 55 12.14 -13.34 -7.37
C GLU A 55 12.58 -14.81 -7.27
N ARG A 56 11.79 -15.66 -6.59
CA ARG A 56 12.05 -17.12 -6.53
C ARG A 56 12.02 -17.78 -7.91
N LYS A 57 11.10 -17.38 -8.79
CA LYS A 57 11.03 -17.87 -10.17
C LYS A 57 12.21 -17.38 -11.00
N ALA A 58 12.63 -16.13 -10.83
CA ALA A 58 13.78 -15.55 -11.52
C ALA A 58 15.10 -16.25 -11.12
N ARG A 59 15.29 -16.58 -9.84
CA ARG A 59 16.47 -17.32 -9.36
C ARG A 59 16.51 -18.79 -9.80
N LYS A 60 15.40 -19.36 -10.24
CA LYS A 60 15.30 -20.74 -10.73
C LYS A 60 15.50 -20.87 -12.25
N LYS A 61 15.58 -19.75 -12.96
CA LYS A 61 15.85 -19.67 -14.39
C LYS A 61 17.33 -19.36 -14.62
#